data_AF-A0A2E3U908-F1
#
_entry.id   AF-A0A2E3U908-F1
#
_cell.length_a   1.000
_cell.length_b   1.000
_cell.length_c   1.000
_cell.angle_alpha   90.00
_cell.angle_beta   90.00
_cell.angle_gamma   90.00
#
_symmetry.space_group_name_H-M   'P 1'
#
loop_
_entity.id
_entity.type
_entity.pdbx_description
1 polymer ?
#
loop_
_entity_poly.entity_id
_entity_poly.type
_entity_poly.pdbx_seq_one_letter_code
_entity_poly.pdbx_strand_id
1 'polypeptide(L)' 'MPTLQFSSVSEFVQMGTYSFHVWVVYLLFAVFLGYHLILPGLQRKQFIRLQKRRAARDAELAARAAGRHGQSDRSAQ' A
#
# COMPACT_ATOMS: atom_id res chain seq x y z
N MET A 1 -22.58 -5.20 46.53
CA MET A 1 -22.05 -5.87 45.32
C MET A 1 -20.87 -5.06 44.83
N PRO A 2 -19.64 -5.60 44.71
CA PRO A 2 -18.52 -4.82 44.19
C PRO A 2 -18.72 -4.57 42.69
N THR A 3 -18.74 -3.29 42.29
CA THR A 3 -18.82 -2.85 40.90
C THR A 3 -17.39 -2.70 40.37
N LEU A 4 -16.98 -3.54 39.40
CA LEU A 4 -15.72 -3.39 38.68
C LEU A 4 -15.79 -2.15 37.78
N GLN A 5 -15.52 -0.98 38.36
CA GLN A 5 -15.50 0.30 37.66
C GLN A 5 -14.06 0.81 37.64
N PHE A 6 -13.44 0.75 36.46
CA PHE A 6 -12.09 1.24 36.23
C PHE A 6 -12.16 2.76 36.03
N SER A 7 -11.52 3.53 36.91
CA SER A 7 -11.60 5.00 36.88
C SER A 7 -10.50 5.62 36.00
N SER A 8 -9.48 4.83 35.61
CA SER A 8 -8.39 5.33 34.78
C SER A 8 -7.70 4.24 33.95
N VAL A 9 -7.09 4.66 32.83
CA VAL A 9 -6.23 3.81 31.99
C VAL A 9 -5.02 3.28 32.79
N SER A 10 -4.57 4.02 33.80
CA SER A 10 -3.48 3.60 34.72
C SER A 10 -3.86 2.38 35.57
N GLU A 11 -5.11 2.35 36.07
CA GLU A 11 -5.64 1.23 36.86
C GLU A 11 -5.74 -0.04 36.01
N PHE A 12 -6.09 0.12 34.73
CA PHE A 12 -6.10 -0.96 33.74
C PHE A 12 -4.67 -1.50 33.50
N VAL A 13 -3.66 -0.65 33.39
CA VAL A 13 -2.26 -1.09 33.21
C VAL A 13 -1.70 -1.76 34.47
N GLN A 14 -2.14 -1.34 35.67
CA GLN A 14 -1.70 -1.90 36.96
C GLN A 14 -2.32 -3.27 37.30
N MET A 15 -3.41 -3.69 36.65
CA MET A 15 -3.94 -5.06 36.74
C MET A 15 -3.11 -6.03 35.87
N GLY A 16 -1.82 -6.13 36.18
CA GLY A 16 -0.79 -6.70 35.31
C GLY A 16 -1.15 -7.98 34.57
N THR A 17 -1.73 -8.99 35.24
CA THR A 17 -2.02 -10.29 34.62
C THR A 17 -3.30 -10.31 33.77
N TYR A 18 -4.34 -9.56 34.17
CA TYR A 18 -5.63 -9.57 33.46
C TYR A 18 -5.55 -8.72 32.18
N SER A 19 -4.82 -7.62 32.25
CA SER A 19 -4.65 -6.70 31.12
C SER A 19 -3.69 -7.25 30.06
N PHE A 20 -2.80 -8.17 30.44
CA PHE A 20 -1.92 -8.90 29.52
C PHE A 20 -2.72 -9.64 28.42
N HIS A 21 -3.88 -10.21 28.76
CA HIS A 21 -4.73 -10.89 27.78
C HIS A 21 -5.21 -9.95 26.67
N VAL A 22 -5.59 -8.73 27.03
CA VAL A 22 -6.05 -7.72 26.07
C VAL A 22 -4.89 -7.24 25.19
N TRP A 23 -3.70 -7.08 25.77
CA TRP A 23 -2.47 -6.73 25.04
C TRP A 23 -2.09 -7.78 23.99
N VAL A 24 -2.21 -9.08 24.28
CA VAL A 24 -1.93 -10.14 23.31
C VAL A 24 -2.88 -10.07 22.12
N VAL A 25 -4.17 -9.81 22.36
CA VAL A 25 -5.16 -9.63 21.28
C VAL A 25 -4.85 -8.39 20.45
N TYR A 26 -4.47 -7.27 21.08
CA TYR A 26 -4.03 -6.07 20.36
C TYR A 26 -2.75 -6.28 19.57
N LEU A 27 -1.79 -7.04 20.11
CA LEU A 27 -0.54 -7.38 19.42
C LEU A 27 -0.83 -8.23 18.18
N LEU A 28 -1.67 -9.26 18.34
CA LEU A 28 -2.11 -10.10 17.23
C LEU A 28 -2.85 -9.27 16.17
N PHE A 29 -3.78 -8.42 16.60
CA PHE A 29 -4.50 -7.50 15.71
C PHE A 29 -3.56 -6.55 14.98
N ALA A 30 -2.57 -5.96 15.65
CA ALA A 30 -1.59 -5.07 15.04
C ALA A 30 -0.71 -5.81 14.01
N VAL A 31 -0.34 -7.07 14.28
CA VAL A 31 0.38 -7.92 13.32
C VAL A 31 -0.48 -8.21 12.10
N PHE A 32 -1.74 -8.60 12.28
CA PHE A 32 -2.66 -8.84 11.17
C PHE A 32 -2.92 -7.56 10.36
N LEU A 33 -3.17 -6.44 11.04
CA LEU A 33 -3.41 -5.15 10.42
C LEU A 33 -2.17 -4.68 9.64
N GLY A 34 -0.99 -4.80 10.24
CA GLY A 34 0.29 -4.50 9.59
C GLY A 34 0.50 -5.37 8.35
N TYR A 35 0.31 -6.69 8.47
CA TYR A 35 0.41 -7.62 7.35
C TYR A 35 -0.56 -7.25 6.23
N HIS A 36 -1.84 -7.06 6.54
CA HIS A 36 -2.87 -6.69 5.57
C HIS A 36 -2.72 -5.29 4.99
N LEU A 37 -2.01 -4.38 5.64
CA LEU A 37 -1.74 -3.04 5.11
C LEU A 37 -0.47 -3.03 4.24
N ILE A 38 0.50 -3.89 4.52
CA ILE A 38 1.74 -4.02 3.74
C ILE A 38 1.47 -4.70 2.38
N LEU A 39 0.62 -5.73 2.34
CA LEU A 39 0.26 -6.42 1.09
C LEU A 39 -0.26 -5.49 -0.04
N PRO A 40 -1.29 -4.65 0.18
CA PRO A 40 -1.80 -3.75 -0.86
C PRO A 40 -0.79 -2.64 -1.21
N GLY A 41 0.02 -2.22 -0.24
CA GLY A 41 1.09 -1.25 -0.46
C GLY A 41 2.18 -1.77 -1.42
N LEU A 42 2.53 -3.05 -1.31
CA LEU A 42 3.53 -3.68 -2.18
C LEU A 42 2.98 -3.93 -3.59
N GLN A 43 1.72 -4.36 -3.71
CA GLN A 43 1.06 -4.61 -5.00
C GLN A 43 0.88 -3.32 -5.81
N ARG A 44 0.51 -2.21 -5.17
CA ARG A 44 0.43 -0.89 -5.82
C ARG A 44 1.76 -0.45 -6.42
N LYS A 45 2.87 -0.67 -5.71
CA LYS A 45 4.22 -0.32 -6.21
C LYS A 45 4.61 -1.13 -7.44
N GLN A 46 4.29 -2.42 -7.45
CA GLN A 46 4.58 -3.28 -8.60
C GLN A 46 3.75 -2.89 -9.84
N PHE A 47 2.47 -2.58 -9.66
CA PHE A 47 1.59 -2.17 -10.75
C PHE A 47 2.04 -0.85 -11.39
N ILE A 48 2.39 0.16 -10.59
CA ILE A 48 2.88 1.45 -11.08
C ILE A 48 4.19 1.27 -11.87
N ARG A 49 5.11 0.41 -11.39
CA ARG A 49 6.37 0.12 -12.09
C ARG A 49 6.13 -0.54 -13.45
N LEU A 50 5.15 -1.44 -13.54
CA LEU A 50 4.82 -2.13 -14.78
C LEU A 50 4.16 -1.18 -15.79
N GLN A 51 3.25 -0.31 -15.33
CA GLN A 51 2.59 0.69 -16.15
C GLN A 51 3.60 1.71 -16.72
N LYS A 52 4.54 2.22 -15.91
CA LYS A 52 5.60 3.12 -16.38
C LYS A 52 6.44 2.52 -17.52
N ARG A 53 6.79 1.23 -17.42
CA ARG A 53 7.58 0.54 -18.44
C ARG A 53 6.81 0.34 -19.74
N ARG A 54 5.49 0.15 -19.68
CA ARG A 54 4.64 0.08 -20.89
C ARG A 54 4.48 1.45 -21.53
N ALA A 55 4.14 2.46 -20.74
CA ALA A 55 4.00 3.84 -21.23
C ALA A 55 5.26 4.36 -21.93
N ALA A 56 6.45 4.02 -21.43
CA ALA A 56 7.72 4.41 -22.07
C ALA A 56 7.90 3.77 -23.47
N ARG A 57 7.50 2.51 -23.65
CA ARG A 57 7.59 1.85 -24.96
C ARG A 57 6.55 2.38 -25.94
N ASP A 58 5.34 2.62 -25.47
CA ASP A 58 4.26 3.14 -26.30
C ASP A 58 4.58 4.56 -26.79
N ALA A 59 5.23 5.38 -25.94
CA ALA A 59 5.74 6.69 -26.32
C ALA A 59 6.83 6.62 -27.42
N GLU A 60 7.76 5.66 -27.32
CA GLU A 60 8.80 5.46 -28.35
C GLU A 60 8.20 4.99 -29.68
N LEU A 61 7.23 4.08 -29.65
CA LEU A 61 6.51 3.62 -30.84
C LEU A 61 5.70 4.76 -31.48
N ALA A 62 5.03 5.59 -30.68
CA ALA A 62 4.32 6.77 -31.15
C ALA A 62 5.28 7.79 -31.79
N ALA A 63 6.45 8.04 -31.19
CA ALA A 63 7.48 8.92 -31.74
C ALA A 63 8.05 8.39 -33.07
N ARG A 64 8.29 7.09 -33.18
CA ARG A 64 8.74 6.44 -34.42
C ARG A 64 7.66 6.40 -35.51
N ALA A 65 6.38 6.34 -35.14
CA ALA A 65 5.27 6.42 -36.08
C ALA A 65 5.12 7.85 -36.62
N ALA A 66 5.22 8.86 -35.76
CA ALA A 66 5.20 10.28 -36.13
C ALA A 66 6.38 10.65 -37.07
N GLY A 67 7.59 10.15 -36.77
CA GLY A 67 8.76 10.37 -37.62
C GLY A 67 8.65 9.70 -39.01
N ARG A 68 8.02 8.53 -39.10
CA ARG A 68 7.79 7.84 -40.39
C ARG A 68 6.78 8.58 -41.27
N HIS A 69 5.73 9.13 -40.68
CA HIS A 69 4.71 9.89 -41.41
C HIS A 69 5.27 11.21 -41.98
N GLY A 70 6.15 11.90 -41.24
CA GLY A 70 6.83 13.09 -41.73
C GLY A 70 7.91 12.82 -42.78
N GLN A 71 8.46 11.60 -42.82
CA GLN A 71 9.44 11.18 -43.83
C GLN A 71 8.76 10.84 -45.17
N SER A 72 7.59 10.19 -45.16
CA SER A 72 6.89 9.81 -46.40
C SER A 72 6.33 11.02 -47.16
N ASP A 73 5.88 12.06 -46.45
CA ASP A 73 5.40 13.31 -47.06
C ASP A 73 6.51 14.14 -47.72
N ARG A 74 7.75 14.03 -47.22
CA ARG A 74 8.91 14.73 -47.79
C ARG A 74 9.54 14.02 -48.99
N SER A 75 9.34 12.72 -49.14
CA SER A 75 9.85 11.96 -50.30
C SER A 75 8.92 11.99 -51.52
N ALA A 76 7.73 12.58 -51.39
CA ALA A 76 6.73 12.68 -52.46
C ALA A 76 6.61 14.09 -53.07
N GLN A 77 7.44 15.05 -52.61
CA GLN A 77 7.62 16.39 -53.18
C GLN A 77 8.97 16.46 -53.90
#